data_AF-Q0V2N3-F1
#
_entry.id   AF-Q0V2N3-F1
#
_cell.length_a   1.000
_cell.length_b   1.000
_cell.length_c   1.000
_cell.angle_alpha   90.00
_cell.angle_beta   90.00
_cell.angle_gamma   90.00
#
_symmetry.space_group_name_H-M   'P 1'
#
loop_
_entity.id
_entity.type
_entity.pdbx_description
1 polymer ?
#
loop_
_entity_poly.entity_id
_entity_poly.type
_entity_poly.pdbx_seq_one_letter_code
_entity_poly.pdbx_strand_id
1 'polypeptide(L)'
;MIRAYLTFFREKKLDTWIAHGTLLGWWWNGRRLPWDFDLDTQVTGRTLLRLGREFNHTRYKYTSPDSSVRREYLLDVNPWIHQRIRGDGMNVIDARWIDVRNGLYIDITGLSETQPDTHPGIWTCKNNHRYHMDELYPMRETVFEGMFAKVPYAYDKILTDEYREGALVNTEHNGEWIKSPDRARQDQKAQAARDREAKKKVQERKRMEWEASWP
;
A
#
# COMPACT_ATOMS: atom_id res chain seq x y z
N MET A 1 1.56 -10.66 12.03
CA MET A 1 2.31 -9.40 11.83
C MET A 1 1.46 -8.34 11.15
N ILE A 2 1.07 -8.50 9.87
CA ILE A 2 0.30 -7.48 9.13
C ILE A 2 -1.02 -7.07 9.80
N ARG A 3 -1.72 -8.01 10.46
CA ARG A 3 -2.93 -7.70 11.22
C ARG A 3 -2.69 -6.68 12.33
N ALA A 4 -1.63 -6.86 13.11
CA ALA A 4 -1.28 -5.95 14.19
C ALA A 4 -0.88 -4.57 13.66
N TYR A 5 -0.11 -4.53 12.57
CA TYR A 5 0.27 -3.30 11.88
C TYR A 5 -0.94 -2.50 11.39
N LEU A 6 -1.84 -3.13 10.61
CA LEU A 6 -3.03 -2.46 10.07
C LEU A 6 -3.99 -2.02 11.18
N THR A 7 -4.09 -2.78 12.27
CA THR A 7 -4.86 -2.39 13.46
C THR A 7 -4.24 -1.17 14.13
N PHE A 8 -2.93 -1.15 14.37
CA PHE A 8 -2.24 0.00 14.96
C PHE A 8 -2.45 1.28 14.15
N PHE A 9 -2.24 1.23 12.82
CA PHE A 9 -2.43 2.39 11.95
C PHE A 9 -3.86 2.91 12.00
N ARG A 10 -4.85 2.02 12.06
CA ARG A 10 -6.27 2.40 12.19
C ARG A 10 -6.59 3.03 13.53
N GLU A 11 -6.14 2.43 14.64
CA GLU A 11 -6.31 2.95 15.99
C GLU A 11 -5.70 4.34 16.15
N LYS A 12 -4.54 4.59 15.51
CA LYS A 12 -3.83 5.87 15.55
C LYS A 12 -4.26 6.87 14.48
N LYS A 13 -5.23 6.50 13.62
CA LYS A 13 -5.73 7.32 12.50
C LYS A 13 -4.57 7.78 11.60
N LEU A 14 -3.76 6.82 11.18
CA LEU A 14 -2.61 6.99 10.28
C LEU A 14 -2.90 6.30 8.95
N ASP A 15 -2.55 6.95 7.84
CA ASP A 15 -2.71 6.37 6.51
C ASP A 15 -1.51 5.50 6.13
N THR A 16 -1.81 4.30 5.64
CA THR A 16 -0.87 3.33 5.08
C THR A 16 -1.55 2.50 4.00
N TRP A 17 -0.76 1.97 3.06
CA TRP A 17 -1.19 1.02 2.04
C TRP A 17 -0.09 -0.01 1.79
N ILE A 18 -0.48 -1.17 1.25
CA ILE A 18 0.48 -2.20 0.85
C ILE A 18 1.13 -1.81 -0.49
N ALA A 19 2.42 -2.13 -0.65
CA ALA A 19 3.22 -1.76 -1.80
C ALA A 19 4.14 -2.92 -2.24
N HIS A 20 4.85 -2.74 -3.35
CA HIS A 20 5.93 -3.62 -3.81
C HIS A 20 5.54 -5.12 -3.77
N GLY A 21 6.37 -5.98 -3.15
CA GLY A 21 6.16 -7.43 -3.12
C GLY A 21 4.86 -7.82 -2.40
N THR A 22 4.46 -7.05 -1.39
CA THR A 22 3.20 -7.26 -0.68
C THR A 22 1.98 -6.94 -1.55
N LEU A 23 2.05 -5.89 -2.37
CA LEU A 23 1.01 -5.57 -3.34
C LEU A 23 0.93 -6.64 -4.44
N LEU A 24 2.07 -7.18 -4.87
CA LEU A 24 2.12 -8.28 -5.84
C LEU A 24 1.49 -9.57 -5.27
N GLY A 25 1.81 -9.94 -4.03
CA GLY A 25 1.15 -11.06 -3.37
C GLY A 25 -0.37 -10.86 -3.24
N TRP A 26 -0.79 -9.64 -2.89
CA TRP A 26 -2.20 -9.28 -2.87
C TRP A 26 -2.88 -9.48 -4.22
N TRP A 27 -2.25 -9.02 -5.32
CA TRP A 27 -2.77 -9.17 -6.68
C TRP A 27 -3.08 -10.63 -7.02
N TRP A 28 -2.23 -11.56 -6.61
CA TRP A 28 -2.40 -12.98 -6.93
C TRP A 28 -3.52 -13.65 -6.15
N ASN A 29 -3.54 -13.54 -4.82
CA ASN A 29 -4.54 -14.26 -4.01
C ASN A 29 -4.90 -13.57 -2.69
N GLY A 30 -4.52 -12.29 -2.52
CA GLY A 30 -4.79 -11.53 -1.31
C GLY A 30 -3.93 -11.96 -0.11
N ARG A 31 -2.78 -12.61 -0.35
CA ARG A 31 -1.84 -13.08 0.69
C ARG A 31 -0.41 -12.69 0.33
N ARG A 32 0.51 -12.76 1.29
CA ARG A 32 1.94 -12.63 1.00
C ARG A 32 2.40 -13.71 0.00
N LEU A 33 3.43 -13.38 -0.78
CA LEU A 33 4.10 -14.35 -1.62
C LEU A 33 4.76 -15.44 -0.73
N PRO A 34 4.73 -16.73 -1.12
CA PRO A 34 5.26 -17.82 -0.29
C PRO A 34 6.76 -17.70 0.05
N TRP A 35 7.55 -17.17 -0.89
CA TRP A 35 8.99 -16.96 -0.79
C TRP A 35 9.39 -15.60 -0.22
N ASP A 36 8.42 -14.74 0.08
CA ASP A 36 8.68 -13.37 0.51
C ASP A 36 8.82 -13.28 2.04
N PHE A 37 9.96 -12.76 2.49
CA PHE A 37 10.41 -12.82 3.89
C PHE A 37 10.09 -11.54 4.68
N ASP A 38 9.84 -10.42 3.99
CA ASP A 38 9.40 -9.17 4.59
C ASP A 38 7.98 -8.83 4.09
N LEU A 39 7.52 -7.63 4.44
CA LEU A 39 6.32 -7.05 3.86
C LEU A 39 6.62 -5.58 3.63
N ASP A 40 6.11 -5.05 2.53
CA ASP A 40 6.31 -3.68 2.11
C ASP A 40 5.03 -2.88 2.26
N THR A 41 5.16 -1.77 2.95
CA THR A 41 4.10 -0.78 3.08
C THR A 41 4.63 0.60 2.78
N GLN A 42 3.71 1.46 2.36
CA GLN A 42 4.01 2.85 2.13
C GLN A 42 3.07 3.75 2.92
N VAL A 43 3.59 4.92 3.26
CA VAL A 43 2.87 5.96 4.00
C VAL A 43 3.15 7.31 3.35
N THR A 44 2.28 8.29 3.61
CA THR A 44 2.59 9.67 3.21
C THR A 44 3.75 10.21 4.05
N GLY A 45 4.52 11.16 3.51
CA GLY A 45 5.58 11.84 4.24
C GLY A 45 5.06 12.50 5.52
N ARG A 46 3.83 13.03 5.49
CA ARG A 46 3.16 13.57 6.68
C ARG A 46 2.92 12.49 7.73
N THR A 47 2.43 11.31 7.35
CA THR A 47 2.28 10.17 8.27
C THR A 47 3.63 9.75 8.82
N LEU A 48 4.66 9.67 7.98
CA LEU A 48 6.00 9.27 8.39
C LEU A 48 6.58 10.23 9.45
N LEU A 49 6.45 11.54 9.26
CA LEU A 49 6.87 12.53 10.25
C LEU A 49 6.12 12.38 11.58
N ARG A 50 4.83 12.05 11.54
CA ARG A 50 4.05 11.74 12.74
C ARG A 50 4.54 10.46 13.43
N LEU A 51 4.85 9.41 12.68
CA LEU A 51 5.45 8.18 13.23
C LEU A 51 6.73 8.50 14.01
N GLY A 52 7.65 9.27 13.41
CA GLY A 52 8.90 9.64 14.07
C GLY A 52 8.70 10.48 15.34
N ARG A 53 7.79 11.47 15.30
CA ARG A 53 7.57 12.40 16.41
C ARG A 53 6.77 11.79 17.57
N GLU A 54 5.72 11.02 17.26
CA GLU A 54 4.73 10.59 18.24
C GLU A 54 4.90 9.13 18.65
N PHE A 55 5.50 8.29 17.80
CA PHE A 55 5.43 6.83 17.94
C PHE A 55 6.76 6.09 17.82
N ASN A 56 7.89 6.77 17.57
CA ASN A 56 9.19 6.10 17.50
C ASN A 56 9.49 5.35 18.81
N HIS A 57 10.05 4.14 18.69
CA HIS A 57 10.29 3.19 19.78
C HIS A 57 9.04 2.73 20.55
N THR A 58 7.84 2.93 20.00
CA THR A 58 6.62 2.38 20.62
C THR A 58 6.64 0.86 20.58
N ARG A 59 6.38 0.24 21.75
CA ARG A 59 6.14 -1.20 21.89
C ARG A 59 4.63 -1.46 21.92
N TYR A 60 4.12 -2.02 20.84
CA TYR A 60 2.70 -2.32 20.69
C TYR A 60 2.41 -3.80 21.00
N LYS A 61 1.58 -4.03 22.01
CA LYS A 61 1.11 -5.37 22.38
C LYS A 61 -0.16 -5.70 21.60
N TYR A 62 -0.11 -6.77 20.84
CA TYR A 62 -1.23 -7.26 20.04
C TYR A 62 -1.70 -8.62 20.54
N THR A 63 -3.01 -8.74 20.70
CA THR A 63 -3.68 -10.02 20.95
C THR A 63 -4.65 -10.29 19.80
N SER A 64 -4.53 -11.46 19.19
CA SER A 64 -5.48 -11.92 18.16
C SER A 64 -6.92 -11.98 18.69
N PRO A 65 -7.95 -11.82 17.83
CA PRO A 65 -9.36 -11.80 18.28
C PRO A 65 -9.81 -13.05 19.04
N ASP A 66 -9.28 -14.21 18.69
CA ASP A 66 -9.50 -15.51 19.35
C ASP A 66 -8.59 -15.74 20.57
N SER A 67 -7.78 -14.74 20.94
CA SER A 67 -6.83 -14.77 22.06
C SER A 67 -5.75 -15.86 22.01
N SER A 68 -5.64 -16.59 20.90
CA SER A 68 -4.70 -17.70 20.72
C SER A 68 -3.25 -17.22 20.52
N VAL A 69 -3.08 -16.05 19.90
CA VAL A 69 -1.79 -15.44 19.61
C VAL A 69 -1.64 -14.12 20.35
N ARG A 70 -0.55 -14.01 21.11
CA ARG A 70 -0.04 -12.75 21.68
C ARG A 70 1.33 -12.44 21.10
N ARG A 71 1.53 -11.19 20.71
CA ARG A 71 2.77 -10.67 20.13
C ARG A 71 3.03 -9.26 20.61
N GLU A 72 4.29 -8.86 20.59
CA GLU A 72 4.72 -7.50 20.83
C GLU A 72 5.53 -7.04 19.63
N TYR A 73 5.30 -5.81 19.21
CA TYR A 73 5.92 -5.23 18.04
C TYR A 73 6.61 -3.92 18.41
N LEU A 74 7.81 -3.71 17.90
CA LEU A 74 8.54 -2.46 18.00
C LEU A 74 8.33 -1.66 16.71
N LEU A 75 7.86 -0.42 16.84
CA LEU A 75 7.94 0.56 15.75
C LEU A 75 9.27 1.29 15.88
N ASP A 76 10.17 1.04 14.94
CA ASP A 76 11.49 1.65 14.87
C ASP A 76 11.55 2.62 13.68
N VAL A 77 11.74 3.91 13.95
CA VAL A 77 11.73 4.96 12.93
C VAL A 77 13.15 5.48 12.74
N ASN A 78 13.62 5.47 11.50
CA ASN A 78 14.96 5.88 11.14
C ASN A 78 15.19 7.37 11.47
N PRO A 79 16.28 7.76 12.14
CA PRO A 79 16.57 9.17 12.43
C PRO A 79 16.59 10.08 11.18
N TRP A 80 16.84 9.51 10.00
CA TRP A 80 16.93 10.23 8.72
C TRP A 80 15.61 10.27 7.93
N ILE A 81 14.45 10.16 8.57
CA ILE A 81 13.14 10.28 7.88
C ILE A 81 12.94 11.61 7.13
N HIS A 82 13.59 12.68 7.58
CA HIS A 82 13.50 14.02 6.97
C HIS A 82 14.25 14.12 5.65
N GLN A 83 15.28 13.31 5.45
CA GLN A 83 16.02 13.25 4.19
C GLN A 83 15.15 12.53 3.17
N ARG A 84 14.91 13.11 1.99
CA ARG A 84 14.11 12.47 0.93
C ARG A 84 14.92 12.11 -0.33
N ILE A 85 16.25 12.22 -0.25
CA ILE A 85 17.18 11.82 -1.31
C ILE A 85 17.74 10.41 -1.04
N ARG A 86 18.16 9.71 -2.10
CA ARG A 86 18.71 8.34 -2.02
C ARG A 86 20.05 8.26 -1.29
N GLY A 87 20.90 9.28 -1.43
CA GLY A 87 22.27 9.24 -0.93
C GLY A 87 23.08 8.12 -1.60
N ASP A 88 23.82 7.36 -0.78
CA ASP A 88 24.61 6.18 -1.19
C ASP A 88 23.76 4.91 -1.42
N GLY A 89 22.45 4.98 -1.20
CA GLY A 89 21.53 3.85 -1.36
C GLY A 89 21.48 2.90 -0.16
N MET A 90 22.25 3.14 0.91
CA MET A 90 22.23 2.30 2.12
C MET A 90 21.09 2.65 3.07
N ASN A 91 20.46 3.82 2.88
CA ASN A 91 19.47 4.38 3.79
C ASN A 91 18.10 4.61 3.11
N VAL A 92 17.56 3.58 2.46
CA VAL A 92 16.33 3.70 1.66
C VAL A 92 15.04 3.47 2.47
N ILE A 93 15.10 2.74 3.58
CA ILE A 93 13.93 2.42 4.43
C ILE A 93 13.78 3.45 5.55
N ASP A 94 12.56 3.96 5.69
CA ASP A 94 12.26 5.07 6.61
C ASP A 94 11.83 4.59 8.00
N ALA A 95 11.13 3.47 8.10
CA ALA A 95 10.76 2.86 9.38
C ALA A 95 10.49 1.37 9.24
N ARG A 96 10.50 0.66 10.38
CA ARG A 96 10.20 -0.77 10.46
C ARG A 96 9.23 -1.07 11.57
N TRP A 97 8.31 -1.99 11.29
CA TRP A 97 7.46 -2.62 12.29
C TRP A 97 7.98 -4.03 12.56
N ILE A 98 8.60 -4.24 13.71
CA ILE A 98 9.43 -5.42 14.00
C ILE A 98 8.76 -6.31 15.04
N ASP A 99 8.58 -7.60 14.76
CA ASP A 99 8.19 -8.59 15.76
C ASP A 99 9.37 -8.85 16.70
N VAL A 100 9.24 -8.46 17.97
CA VAL A 100 10.36 -8.53 18.93
C VAL A 100 10.77 -9.96 19.26
N ARG A 101 9.93 -10.95 18.95
CA ARG A 101 10.20 -12.36 19.24
C ARG A 101 11.20 -12.97 18.25
N ASN A 102 11.10 -12.64 16.97
CA ASN A 102 11.83 -13.34 15.91
C ASN A 102 12.51 -12.41 14.89
N GLY A 103 12.33 -11.09 15.02
CA GLY A 103 12.98 -10.12 14.15
C GLY A 103 12.37 -10.00 12.75
N LEU A 104 11.27 -10.69 12.44
CA LEU A 104 10.53 -10.44 11.20
C LEU A 104 9.95 -9.03 11.21
N TYR A 105 9.92 -8.37 10.06
CA TYR A 105 9.51 -6.97 9.98
C TYR A 105 8.62 -6.66 8.77
N ILE A 106 7.99 -5.48 8.86
CA ILE A 106 7.35 -4.78 7.74
C ILE A 106 8.16 -3.52 7.51
N ASP A 107 8.65 -3.34 6.28
CA ASP A 107 9.28 -2.11 5.84
C ASP A 107 8.22 -1.05 5.55
N ILE A 108 8.47 0.16 6.05
CA ILE A 108 7.59 1.32 5.90
C ILE A 108 8.38 2.39 5.14
N THR A 109 7.93 2.68 3.93
CA THR A 109 8.56 3.68 3.06
C THR A 109 7.68 4.92 2.94
N GLY A 110 8.27 6.10 3.17
CA GLY A 110 7.57 7.37 2.97
C GLY A 110 7.53 7.80 1.51
N LEU A 111 6.38 8.29 1.05
CA LEU A 111 6.26 9.01 -0.21
C LEU A 111 6.09 10.51 0.05
N SER A 112 6.80 11.34 -0.70
CA SER A 112 6.67 12.80 -0.62
C SER A 112 6.90 13.43 -1.99
N GLU A 113 6.23 14.53 -2.25
CA GLU A 113 6.56 15.40 -3.37
C GLU A 113 7.83 16.18 -3.03
N THR A 114 8.93 15.84 -3.70
CA THR A 114 10.26 16.40 -3.42
C THR A 114 10.67 17.49 -4.42
N GLN A 115 10.02 17.53 -5.57
CA GLN A 115 10.35 18.43 -6.68
C GLN A 115 9.08 19.05 -7.27
N PRO A 116 8.29 19.80 -6.49
CA PRO A 116 7.03 20.39 -6.98
C PRO A 116 7.25 21.36 -8.15
N ASP A 117 8.40 22.04 -8.21
CA ASP A 117 8.68 23.04 -9.25
C ASP A 117 9.00 22.43 -10.62
N THR A 118 9.61 21.23 -10.65
CA THR A 118 10.03 20.56 -11.89
C THR A 118 9.18 19.35 -12.25
N HIS A 119 8.56 18.70 -11.25
CA HIS A 119 7.76 17.50 -11.38
C HIS A 119 6.52 17.57 -10.47
N PRO A 120 5.63 18.55 -10.68
CA PRO A 120 4.43 18.72 -9.85
C PRO A 120 3.54 17.47 -9.91
N GLY A 121 3.01 17.08 -8.75
CA GLY A 121 2.13 15.91 -8.61
C GLY A 121 2.85 14.56 -8.61
N ILE A 122 4.18 14.54 -8.70
CA ILE A 122 4.98 13.31 -8.62
C ILE A 122 5.50 13.11 -7.20
N TRP A 123 5.08 12.02 -6.59
CA TRP A 123 5.51 11.60 -5.27
C TRP A 123 6.63 10.57 -5.39
N THR A 124 7.67 10.75 -4.59
CA THR A 124 8.90 9.96 -4.67
C THR A 124 9.29 9.37 -3.32
N CYS A 125 9.87 8.17 -3.35
CA CYS A 125 10.59 7.61 -2.20
C CYS A 125 12.11 7.75 -2.34
N LYS A 126 12.86 7.38 -1.29
CA LYS A 126 14.33 7.39 -1.29
C LYS A 126 14.95 6.41 -2.29
N ASN A 127 14.23 5.37 -2.70
CA ASN A 127 14.73 4.38 -3.65
C ASN A 127 14.40 4.70 -5.12
N ASN A 128 14.06 5.95 -5.43
CA ASN A 128 13.71 6.43 -6.77
C ASN A 128 12.41 5.87 -7.37
N HIS A 129 11.53 5.24 -6.57
CA HIS A 129 10.16 4.99 -7.02
C HIS A 129 9.42 6.31 -7.14
N ARG A 130 8.71 6.48 -8.25
CA ARG A 130 7.95 7.68 -8.60
C ARG A 130 6.54 7.28 -8.94
N TYR A 131 5.59 8.03 -8.40
CA TYR A 131 4.17 7.80 -8.64
C TYR A 131 3.51 9.13 -8.93
N HIS A 132 2.62 9.17 -9.91
CA HIS A 132 1.71 10.28 -10.02
C HIS A 132 0.62 10.18 -8.94
N MET A 133 0.15 11.32 -8.46
CA MET A 133 -0.89 11.35 -7.42
C MET A 133 -2.19 10.65 -7.81
N ASP A 134 -2.58 10.67 -9.08
CA ASP A 134 -3.75 9.99 -9.63
C ASP A 134 -3.58 8.46 -9.77
N GLU A 135 -2.34 7.97 -9.76
CA GLU A 135 -2.07 6.53 -9.66
C GLU A 135 -2.26 6.01 -8.24
N LEU A 136 -2.02 6.87 -7.23
CA LEU A 136 -2.18 6.51 -5.81
C LEU A 136 -3.61 6.73 -5.31
N TYR A 137 -4.22 7.87 -5.65
CA TYR A 137 -5.48 8.33 -5.07
C TYR A 137 -6.64 8.36 -6.08
N PRO A 138 -7.89 8.11 -5.62
CA PRO A 138 -8.24 7.64 -4.29
C PRO A 138 -7.82 6.18 -4.09
N MET A 139 -7.19 5.89 -2.94
CA MET A 139 -6.81 4.51 -2.61
C MET A 139 -8.04 3.62 -2.54
N ARG A 140 -7.89 2.36 -2.97
CA ARG A 140 -8.96 1.37 -2.96
C ARG A 140 -8.92 0.57 -1.66
N GLU A 141 -10.07 0.43 -1.01
CA GLU A 141 -10.21 -0.48 0.12
C GLU A 141 -10.29 -1.93 -0.36
N THR A 142 -9.56 -2.82 0.31
CA THR A 142 -9.51 -4.25 -0.02
C THR A 142 -9.28 -5.08 1.25
N VAL A 143 -9.10 -6.38 1.09
CA VAL A 143 -8.75 -7.32 2.15
C VAL A 143 -7.43 -7.99 1.83
N PHE A 144 -6.50 -7.95 2.78
CA PHE A 144 -5.23 -8.65 2.72
C PHE A 144 -5.05 -9.49 4.00
N GLU A 145 -4.80 -10.80 3.85
CA GLU A 145 -4.70 -11.76 4.96
C GLU A 145 -5.88 -11.72 5.96
N GLY A 146 -7.07 -11.39 5.46
CA GLY A 146 -8.31 -11.29 6.24
C GLY A 146 -8.49 -9.97 6.99
N MET A 147 -7.66 -8.95 6.72
CA MET A 147 -7.77 -7.61 7.31
C MET A 147 -8.05 -6.57 6.23
N PHE A 148 -8.87 -5.56 6.57
CA PHE A 148 -9.03 -4.39 5.71
C PHE A 148 -7.69 -3.68 5.51
N ALA A 149 -7.34 -3.49 4.24
CA ALA A 149 -6.13 -2.83 3.77
C ALA A 149 -6.46 -1.83 2.66
N LYS A 150 -5.51 -0.97 2.32
CA LYS A 150 -5.58 -0.06 1.18
C LYS A 150 -4.56 -0.47 0.12
N VAL A 151 -4.91 -0.27 -1.15
CA VAL A 151 -4.02 -0.38 -2.31
C VAL A 151 -4.09 0.89 -3.16
N PRO A 152 -3.07 1.22 -3.96
CA PRO A 152 -3.11 2.32 -4.92
C PRO A 152 -4.29 2.23 -5.90
N TYR A 153 -4.70 3.36 -6.49
CA TYR A 153 -5.78 3.38 -7.48
C TYR A 153 -5.42 2.60 -8.76
N ALA A 154 -4.24 2.87 -9.33
CA ALA A 154 -3.71 2.22 -10.53
C ALA A 154 -2.70 1.12 -10.17
N TYR A 155 -3.06 0.23 -9.24
CA TYR A 155 -2.17 -0.83 -8.74
C TYR A 155 -1.63 -1.73 -9.87
N ASP A 156 -2.39 -1.94 -10.94
CA ASP A 156 -2.04 -2.79 -12.08
C ASP A 156 -0.93 -2.16 -12.91
N LYS A 157 -1.05 -0.85 -13.19
CA LYS A 157 0.01 -0.07 -13.82
C LYS A 157 1.27 -0.06 -12.94
N ILE A 158 1.13 0.24 -11.65
CA ILE A 158 2.26 0.30 -10.71
C ILE A 158 3.02 -1.02 -10.68
N LEU A 159 2.30 -2.15 -10.56
CA LEU A 159 2.94 -3.47 -10.57
C LEU A 159 3.56 -3.80 -11.92
N THR A 160 2.95 -3.38 -13.03
CA THR A 160 3.50 -3.59 -14.39
C THR A 160 4.78 -2.79 -14.58
N ASP A 161 4.82 -1.54 -14.13
CA ASP A 161 6.01 -0.69 -14.23
C ASP A 161 7.16 -1.24 -13.37
N GLU A 162 6.85 -1.83 -12.21
CA GLU A 162 7.84 -2.36 -11.27
C GLU A 162 8.34 -3.76 -11.64
N TYR A 163 7.44 -4.69 -11.95
CA TYR A 163 7.75 -6.12 -12.14
C TYR A 163 7.58 -6.63 -13.58
N ARG A 164 7.10 -5.78 -14.49
CA ARG A 164 6.71 -6.12 -15.87
C ARG A 164 5.48 -7.03 -15.94
N GLU A 165 4.83 -7.08 -17.10
CA GLU A 165 3.61 -7.88 -17.32
C GLU A 165 3.81 -9.36 -16.99
N GLY A 166 5.01 -9.91 -17.24
CA GLY A 166 5.32 -11.31 -16.96
C GLY A 166 5.10 -11.72 -15.52
N ALA A 167 5.37 -10.84 -14.55
CA ALA A 167 5.19 -11.12 -13.12
C ALA A 167 3.71 -11.16 -12.68
N LEU A 168 2.81 -10.61 -13.51
CA LEU A 168 1.37 -10.59 -13.25
C LEU A 168 0.65 -11.80 -13.85
N VAL A 169 1.32 -12.55 -14.73
CA VAL A 169 0.73 -13.65 -15.51
C VAL A 169 1.43 -14.98 -15.24
N ASN A 170 2.74 -14.97 -15.00
CA ASN A 170 3.49 -16.19 -14.72
C ASN A 170 3.27 -16.65 -13.28
N THR A 171 2.72 -17.85 -13.11
CA THR A 171 2.45 -18.46 -11.82
C THR A 171 3.67 -19.13 -11.20
N GLU A 172 4.77 -19.26 -11.95
CA GLU A 172 6.02 -19.87 -11.50
C GLU A 172 7.12 -18.81 -11.31
N HIS A 173 7.78 -18.85 -10.16
CA HIS A 173 8.95 -18.04 -9.85
C HIS A 173 10.01 -18.89 -9.16
N ASN A 174 11.20 -19.03 -9.76
CA ASN A 174 12.31 -19.81 -9.22
C ASN A 174 11.95 -21.25 -8.79
N GLY A 175 11.02 -21.90 -9.51
CA GLY A 175 10.52 -23.25 -9.19
C GLY A 175 9.41 -23.31 -8.13
N GLU A 176 9.02 -22.15 -7.57
CA GLU A 176 7.87 -22.03 -6.66
C GLU A 176 6.61 -21.56 -7.39
N TRP A 177 5.45 -22.03 -6.93
CA TRP A 177 4.16 -21.80 -7.60
C TRP A 177 3.23 -20.94 -6.76
N ILE A 178 2.61 -19.94 -7.39
CA ILE A 178 1.49 -19.19 -6.85
C ILE A 178 0.19 -19.73 -7.43
N LYS A 179 -0.81 -19.91 -6.55
CA LYS A 179 -2.17 -20.20 -6.99
C LYS A 179 -2.73 -19.02 -7.79
N SER A 180 -3.20 -19.31 -9.00
CA SER A 180 -3.80 -18.34 -9.92
C SER A 180 -4.93 -17.51 -9.29
N PRO A 181 -5.22 -16.31 -9.84
CA PRO A 181 -6.12 -15.37 -9.21
C PRO A 181 -7.58 -15.74 -9.46
N ASP A 182 -8.17 -16.51 -8.55
CA ASP A 182 -9.64 -16.69 -8.55
C ASP A 182 -10.36 -15.41 -8.09
N ARG A 183 -9.74 -14.62 -7.21
CA ARG A 183 -10.30 -13.37 -6.65
C ARG A 183 -10.04 -12.12 -7.48
N ALA A 184 -8.86 -11.95 -8.08
CA ALA A 184 -8.56 -10.73 -8.82
C ALA A 184 -9.50 -10.53 -10.02
N ARG A 185 -9.93 -11.63 -10.67
CA ARG A 185 -10.98 -11.58 -11.71
C ARG A 185 -12.34 -11.13 -11.17
N GLN A 186 -12.68 -11.51 -9.94
CA GLN A 186 -13.94 -11.10 -9.30
C GLN A 186 -13.88 -9.64 -8.86
N ASP A 187 -12.77 -9.19 -8.29
CA ASP A 187 -12.58 -7.80 -7.85
C ASP A 187 -12.46 -6.84 -9.04
N GLN A 188 -11.76 -7.22 -10.12
CA GLN A 188 -11.76 -6.46 -11.37
C GLN A 188 -13.16 -6.35 -11.99
N LYS A 189 -13.95 -7.44 -11.97
CA LYS A 189 -15.34 -7.40 -12.45
C LYS A 189 -16.22 -6.52 -11.57
N ALA A 190 -16.06 -6.60 -10.25
CA ALA A 190 -16.79 -5.77 -9.30
C ALA A 190 -16.41 -4.28 -9.44
N GLN A 191 -15.13 -3.98 -9.63
CA GLN A 191 -14.63 -2.62 -9.84
C GLN A 191 -15.09 -2.06 -11.20
N ALA A 192 -14.97 -2.83 -12.27
CA ALA A 192 -15.49 -2.44 -13.59
C ALA A 192 -17.00 -2.19 -13.56
N ALA A 193 -17.75 -2.93 -12.75
CA ALA A 193 -19.17 -2.69 -12.53
C ALA A 193 -19.43 -1.36 -11.80
N ARG A 194 -18.69 -1.09 -10.70
CA ARG A 194 -18.80 0.17 -9.94
C ARG A 194 -18.40 1.39 -10.78
N ASP A 195 -17.31 1.30 -11.54
CA ASP A 195 -16.83 2.39 -12.42
C ASP A 195 -17.81 2.66 -13.56
N ARG A 196 -18.45 1.62 -14.13
CA ARG A 196 -19.54 1.77 -15.10
C ARG A 196 -20.75 2.47 -14.50
N GLU A 197 -21.11 2.13 -13.26
CA GLU A 197 -22.23 2.75 -12.56
C GLU A 197 -21.96 4.22 -12.23
N ALA A 198 -20.74 4.54 -11.76
CA ALA A 198 -20.30 5.90 -11.51
C ALA A 198 -20.31 6.75 -12.80
N LYS A 199 -19.81 6.21 -13.92
CA LYS A 199 -19.86 6.87 -15.23
C LYS A 199 -21.30 7.13 -15.70
N LYS A 200 -22.21 6.16 -15.50
CA LYS A 200 -23.64 6.34 -15.79
C LYS A 200 -24.25 7.48 -14.98
N LYS A 201 -24.03 7.52 -13.65
CA LYS A 201 -24.54 8.59 -12.78
C LYS A 201 -24.01 9.96 -13.18
N VAL A 202 -22.74 10.06 -13.57
CA VAL A 202 -22.16 11.31 -14.08
C VAL A 202 -22.80 11.74 -15.40
N GLN A 203 -23.03 10.81 -16.34
CA GLN A 203 -23.72 11.11 -17.60
C GLN A 203 -25.18 11.52 -17.37
N GLU A 204 -25.89 10.86 -16.47
CA GLU A 204 -27.27 11.19 -16.11
C GLU A 204 -27.37 12.58 -15.50
N ARG A 205 -26.45 12.93 -14.59
CA ARG A 205 -26.40 14.27 -13.99
C ARG A 205 -26.14 15.36 -15.03
N LYS A 206 -25.19 15.13 -15.95
CA LYS A 206 -24.92 16.05 -17.07
C LYS A 206 -26.11 16.21 -18.00
N ARG A 207 -26.86 15.13 -18.24
CA ARG A 207 -28.07 15.15 -19.07
C ARG A 207 -29.19 15.94 -18.39
N MET A 208 -29.42 15.74 -17.09
CA MET A 208 -30.40 16.53 -16.32
C MET A 208 -30.01 18.01 -16.25
N GLU A 209 -28.73 18.32 -16.05
CA GLU A 209 -28.21 19.71 -16.08
C GLU A 209 -28.41 20.37 -17.47
N TRP A 210 -28.22 19.61 -18.55
CA TRP A 210 -28.49 20.09 -19.92
C TRP A 210 -29.98 20.32 -20.18
N GLU A 211 -30.84 19.36 -19.83
CA GLU A 211 -32.30 19.46 -19.98
C GLU A 211 -32.89 20.63 -19.15
N ALA A 212 -32.31 20.93 -17.98
CA ALA A 212 -32.71 22.07 -17.14
C ALA A 212 -32.14 23.43 -17.61
N SER A 213 -31.18 23.44 -18.55
CA SER A 213 -30.57 24.65 -19.11
C SER A 213 -31.32 25.23 -20.32
N TRP A 214 -32.33 24.52 -20.83
CA TRP A 214 -33.21 25.00 -21.88
C TRP A 214 -34.46 25.67 -21.27
N PRO A 215 -34.77 26.94 -21.62
CA PRO A 215 -35.95 27.65 -21.14
C PRO A 215 -37.27 27.04 -21.60
#